data_AF-A0A944LPU4-F1
#
_entry.id   AF-A0A944LPU4-F1
#
_cell.length_a   1.000
_cell.length_b   1.000
_cell.length_c   1.000
_cell.angle_alpha   90.00
_cell.angle_beta   90.00
_cell.angle_gamma   90.00
#
_symmetry.space_group_name_H-M   'P 1'
#
loop_
_entity.id
_entity.type
_entity.pdbx_description
1 polymer ?
#
loop_
_entity_poly.entity_id
_entity_poly.type
_entity_poly.pdbx_seq_one_letter_code
_entity_poly.pdbx_strand_id
1 'polypeptide(L)'
;MCGRYVMARAVGDLLAEFDARLEEEVQIPPSWNVAPTDDVPIVLERLIDDTTVRQLHVARWGLVPSWAKDPGIGPRMINARSETVLEKPAFRKAIQSRRCAVPADGYYEWKQGAGKTKQPYYVHPGNGSGLVFAGLYEWWKDPSVPAGEPGQWMLSTSILTTDTPPAGSESTVFGKLTALHDRVPLPMDKATMQAWLDPQVDDAAGLVDMVRSGVKDVASDWRVDSVGKDVGNVRNNGPELIQPVEALF
;
A
#
# COMPACT_ATOMS: atom_id res chain seq x y z
N MET A 1 -10.85 5.58 1.19
CA MET A 1 -9.94 4.75 0.40
C MET A 1 -8.59 5.30 0.76
N CYS A 2 -7.67 4.44 1.22
CA CYS A 2 -6.36 4.85 1.68
C CYS A 2 -5.65 5.71 0.62
N GLY A 3 -5.55 7.01 0.91
CA GLY A 3 -4.99 8.02 0.01
C GLY A 3 -3.75 8.69 0.57
N ARG A 4 -3.38 8.39 1.83
CA ARG A 4 -2.14 8.83 2.48
C ARG A 4 -1.67 7.79 3.47
N TYR A 5 -0.36 7.61 3.59
CA TYR A 5 0.21 6.72 4.60
C TYR A 5 1.57 7.17 5.11
N VAL A 6 2.08 6.45 6.10
CA VAL A 6 3.37 6.70 6.74
C VAL A 6 4.34 5.61 6.32
N MET A 7 5.51 6.01 5.86
CA MET A 7 6.66 5.15 5.61
C MET A 7 7.92 5.82 6.16
N ALA A 8 8.13 5.67 7.47
CA ALA A 8 9.21 6.33 8.21
C ALA A 8 10.39 5.40 8.56
N ARG A 9 10.24 4.08 8.42
CA ARG A 9 11.34 3.11 8.65
C ARG A 9 12.46 3.28 7.63
N ALA A 10 13.70 3.06 8.07
CA ALA A 10 14.86 3.12 7.21
C ALA A 10 14.91 1.91 6.26
N VAL A 11 15.55 2.10 5.09
CA VAL A 11 15.73 1.01 4.11
C VAL A 11 16.41 -0.21 4.75
N GLY A 12 17.41 -0.01 5.60
CA GLY A 12 18.10 -1.10 6.30
C GLY A 12 17.17 -1.95 7.18
N ASP A 13 16.21 -1.31 7.86
CA ASP A 13 15.21 -2.01 8.68
C ASP A 13 14.28 -2.85 7.80
N LEU A 14 13.86 -2.31 6.65
CA LEU A 14 13.03 -3.04 5.69
C LEU A 14 13.78 -4.24 5.10
N LEU A 15 15.05 -4.09 4.72
CA LEU A 15 15.85 -5.20 4.21
C LEU A 15 15.98 -6.34 5.23
N ALA A 16 16.21 -5.99 6.50
CA ALA A 16 16.29 -6.97 7.58
C ALA A 16 14.93 -7.63 7.88
N GLU A 17 13.84 -6.86 7.93
CA GLU A 17 12.49 -7.36 8.20
C GLU A 17 12.01 -8.34 7.11
N PHE A 18 12.28 -8.02 5.86
CA PHE A 18 11.78 -8.79 4.72
C PHE A 18 12.75 -9.86 4.22
N ASP A 19 14.00 -9.92 4.72
CA ASP A 19 15.07 -10.75 4.14
C ASP A 19 15.21 -10.48 2.63
N ALA A 20 15.28 -9.19 2.29
CA ALA A 20 15.31 -8.70 0.93
C ALA A 20 16.69 -8.14 0.57
N ARG A 21 17.04 -8.18 -0.71
CA ARG A 21 18.25 -7.51 -1.24
C ARG A 21 17.90 -6.27 -2.07
N LEU A 22 18.85 -5.35 -2.16
CA LEU A 22 18.80 -4.24 -3.11
C LEU A 22 19.41 -4.67 -4.45
N GLU A 23 18.80 -4.24 -5.54
CA GLU A 23 19.39 -4.35 -6.88
C GLU A 23 20.21 -3.11 -7.24
N GLU A 24 19.74 -1.95 -6.79
CA GLU A 24 20.38 -0.65 -6.97
C GLU A 24 20.42 0.07 -5.62
N GLU A 25 21.36 1.00 -5.45
CA GLU A 25 21.40 1.81 -4.24
C GLU A 25 20.23 2.79 -4.25
N VAL A 26 19.28 2.59 -3.32
CA VAL A 26 18.09 3.42 -3.24
C VAL A 26 18.04 4.19 -1.94
N GLN A 27 17.72 5.48 -2.03
CA GLN A 27 17.50 6.36 -0.90
C GLN A 27 16.01 6.66 -0.80
N ILE A 28 15.38 6.21 0.29
CA ILE A 28 13.99 6.52 0.61
C ILE A 28 14.02 7.34 1.90
N PRO A 29 13.80 8.67 1.82
CA PRO A 29 13.71 9.46 3.03
C PRO A 29 12.47 9.04 3.82
N PRO A 30 12.52 9.07 5.17
CA PRO A 30 11.35 8.82 5.98
C PRO A 30 10.25 9.83 5.64
N SER A 31 9.02 9.34 5.53
CA SER A 31 7.85 10.16 5.23
C SER A 31 6.70 9.82 6.17
N TRP A 32 6.26 10.82 6.92
CA TRP A 32 5.03 10.76 7.73
C TRP A 32 3.80 11.16 6.93
N ASN A 33 3.98 11.50 5.65
CA ASN A 33 2.90 11.99 4.83
C ASN A 33 3.09 11.60 3.36
N VAL A 34 3.12 10.30 3.08
CA VAL A 34 3.18 9.78 1.70
C VAL A 34 1.88 10.13 0.96
N ALA A 35 2.01 10.74 -0.21
CA ALA A 35 0.95 11.13 -1.11
C ALA A 35 0.88 10.22 -2.36
N PRO A 36 -0.25 10.18 -3.06
CA PRO A 36 -0.31 9.64 -4.40
C PRO A 36 0.80 10.24 -5.24
N THR A 37 1.43 9.40 -6.07
CA THR A 37 2.55 9.70 -6.97
C THR A 37 3.92 9.86 -6.36
N ASP A 38 4.02 9.84 -5.02
CA ASP A 38 5.32 9.74 -4.36
C ASP A 38 5.95 8.38 -4.63
N ASP A 39 7.28 8.35 -4.55
CA ASP A 39 8.08 7.13 -4.65
C ASP A 39 8.10 6.40 -3.30
N VAL A 40 7.83 5.10 -3.34
CA VAL A 40 7.61 4.28 -2.14
C VAL A 40 8.31 2.93 -2.22
N PRO A 41 8.76 2.36 -1.09
CA PRO A 41 9.33 1.02 -1.09
C PRO A 41 8.25 -0.01 -1.41
N ILE A 42 8.62 -0.97 -2.25
CA ILE A 42 7.86 -2.21 -2.43
C ILE A 42 8.80 -3.40 -2.31
N VAL A 43 8.29 -4.52 -1.81
CA VAL A 43 9.00 -5.79 -1.77
C VAL A 43 8.34 -6.72 -2.77
N LEU A 44 9.13 -7.35 -3.63
CA LEU A 44 8.66 -8.29 -4.64
C LEU A 44 9.58 -9.49 -4.74
N GLU A 45 9.07 -10.60 -5.26
CA GLU A 45 9.87 -11.77 -5.60
C GLU A 45 9.88 -12.02 -7.10
N ARG A 46 11.03 -12.47 -7.61
CA ARG A 46 11.21 -12.86 -9.00
C ARG A 46 12.00 -14.16 -9.07
N LEU A 47 11.73 -14.96 -10.11
CA LEU A 47 12.61 -16.06 -10.50
C LEU A 47 13.77 -15.49 -11.32
N ILE A 48 14.98 -15.65 -10.82
CA ILE A 48 16.24 -15.30 -11.49
C ILE A 48 17.07 -16.57 -11.54
N ASP A 49 17.35 -17.09 -12.74
CA ASP A 49 18.07 -18.35 -12.95
C ASP A 49 17.50 -19.50 -12.09
N ASP A 50 16.18 -19.71 -12.19
CA ASP A 50 15.38 -20.70 -11.43
C ASP A 50 15.44 -20.55 -9.90
N THR A 51 15.97 -19.43 -9.40
CA THR A 51 16.04 -19.13 -7.96
C THR A 51 15.06 -18.01 -7.62
N THR A 52 14.19 -18.23 -6.64
CA THR A 52 13.35 -17.16 -6.09
C THR A 52 14.20 -16.16 -5.33
N VAL A 53 14.13 -14.90 -5.75
CA VAL A 53 14.85 -13.79 -5.13
C VAL A 53 13.86 -12.76 -4.65
N ARG A 54 13.93 -12.40 -3.37
CA ARG A 54 13.20 -11.28 -2.79
C ARG A 54 14.01 -9.99 -2.85
N GLN A 55 13.39 -8.93 -3.36
CA GLN A 55 14.04 -7.64 -3.58
C GLN A 55 13.19 -6.50 -3.07
N LEU A 56 13.86 -5.48 -2.54
CA LEU A 56 13.27 -4.18 -2.28
C LEU A 56 13.51 -3.26 -3.48
N HIS A 57 12.44 -2.64 -3.96
CA HIS A 57 12.43 -1.69 -5.06
C HIS A 57 11.76 -0.38 -4.63
N VAL A 58 11.98 0.68 -5.40
CA VAL A 58 11.20 1.91 -5.26
C VAL A 58 10.28 2.06 -6.46
N ALA A 59 9.00 2.28 -6.15
CA ALA A 59 7.94 2.39 -7.14
C ALA A 59 7.14 3.67 -6.91
N ARG A 60 6.71 4.31 -7.99
CA ARG A 60 5.75 5.39 -7.93
C ARG A 60 4.39 4.86 -7.44
N TRP A 61 3.82 5.43 -6.38
CA TRP A 61 2.48 5.04 -5.91
C TRP A 61 1.38 5.59 -6.81
N GLY A 62 0.79 4.73 -7.62
CA GLY A 62 -0.13 5.09 -8.70
C GLY A 62 0.23 4.32 -9.95
N LEU A 63 -0.29 3.10 -10.06
CA LEU A 63 0.08 2.14 -11.10
C LEU A 63 -0.17 2.67 -12.50
N VAL A 64 0.84 2.54 -13.37
CA VAL A 64 0.77 2.88 -14.79
C VAL A 64 0.74 1.58 -15.59
N PRO A 65 -0.39 1.20 -16.20
CA PRO A 65 -0.48 -0.02 -16.98
C PRO A 65 0.47 0.02 -18.18
N SER A 66 1.04 -1.11 -18.57
CA SER A 66 2.02 -1.20 -19.67
C SER A 66 1.52 -0.69 -21.04
N TRP A 67 0.21 -0.57 -21.25
CA TRP A 67 -0.40 -0.03 -22.48
C TRP A 67 -0.68 1.49 -22.42
N ALA A 68 -0.49 2.12 -21.26
CA ALA A 68 -0.75 3.55 -21.11
C ALA A 68 0.18 4.36 -22.01
N LYS A 69 -0.35 5.45 -22.58
CA LYS A 69 0.43 6.38 -23.43
C LYS A 69 1.21 7.40 -22.61
N ASP A 70 0.73 7.68 -21.40
CA ASP A 70 1.30 8.66 -20.48
C ASP A 70 1.07 8.20 -19.02
N PRO A 71 1.91 8.66 -18.07
CA PRO A 71 1.80 8.27 -16.66
C PRO A 71 0.68 9.01 -15.91
N GLY A 72 -0.05 9.94 -16.55
CA GLY A 72 -1.10 10.75 -15.94
C GLY A 72 -2.34 9.97 -15.50
N ILE A 73 -2.44 8.69 -15.91
CA ILE A 73 -3.45 7.76 -15.41
C ILE A 73 -3.14 7.25 -13.99
N GLY A 74 -1.86 7.20 -13.60
CA GLY A 74 -1.37 6.63 -12.34
C GLY A 74 -2.04 7.16 -11.06
N PRO A 75 -2.27 8.48 -10.89
CA PRO A 75 -2.96 9.02 -9.71
C PRO A 75 -4.35 8.43 -9.45
N ARG A 76 -5.03 7.91 -10.48
CA ARG A 76 -6.35 7.26 -10.36
C ARG A 76 -6.26 5.76 -10.05
N MET A 77 -5.03 5.23 -10.00
CA MET A 77 -4.71 3.81 -9.85
C MET A 77 -3.84 3.55 -8.61
N ILE A 78 -3.90 4.42 -7.61
CA ILE A 78 -3.27 4.21 -6.30
C ILE A 78 -3.83 3.01 -5.53
N ASN A 79 -5.09 2.64 -5.82
CA ASN A 79 -5.75 1.50 -5.20
C ASN A 79 -6.39 0.59 -6.26
N ALA A 80 -6.28 -0.72 -6.04
CA ALA A 80 -6.92 -1.78 -6.82
C ALA A 80 -7.99 -2.46 -5.96
N ARG A 81 -9.22 -2.56 -6.46
CA ARG A 81 -10.31 -3.24 -5.72
C ARG A 81 -10.18 -4.74 -5.89
N SER A 82 -9.98 -5.47 -4.80
CA SER A 82 -9.80 -6.93 -4.83
C SER A 82 -10.95 -7.68 -5.48
N GLU A 83 -12.18 -7.15 -5.39
CA GLU A 83 -13.39 -7.74 -5.97
C GLU A 83 -13.39 -7.74 -7.49
N THR A 84 -12.61 -6.85 -8.13
CA THR A 84 -12.61 -6.68 -9.60
C THR A 84 -11.21 -6.73 -10.20
N VAL A 85 -10.18 -7.01 -9.39
CA VAL A 85 -8.77 -6.94 -9.80
C VAL A 85 -8.44 -7.93 -10.93
N LEU A 86 -9.13 -9.07 -10.98
CA LEU A 86 -9.00 -10.11 -12.00
C LEU A 86 -9.62 -9.69 -13.35
N GLU A 87 -10.55 -8.74 -13.35
CA GLU A 87 -11.33 -8.35 -14.53
C GLU A 87 -10.82 -7.05 -15.15
N LYS A 88 -10.38 -6.10 -14.31
CA LYS A 88 -10.05 -4.74 -14.75
C LYS A 88 -8.81 -4.74 -15.66
N PRO A 89 -8.88 -4.16 -16.88
CA PRO A 89 -7.74 -4.13 -17.81
C PRO A 89 -6.44 -3.54 -17.25
N ALA A 90 -6.55 -2.63 -16.28
CA ALA A 90 -5.40 -2.02 -15.60
C ALA A 90 -4.65 -2.99 -14.68
N PHE A 91 -5.31 -4.03 -14.16
CA PHE A 91 -4.76 -4.89 -13.09
C PHE A 91 -4.73 -6.38 -13.44
N ARG A 92 -5.63 -6.85 -14.33
CA ARG A 92 -5.83 -8.28 -14.63
C ARG A 92 -4.59 -9.03 -15.11
N LYS A 93 -3.61 -8.31 -15.70
CA LYS A 93 -2.32 -8.89 -16.07
C LYS A 93 -1.30 -8.83 -14.94
N ALA A 94 -1.35 -7.81 -14.09
CA ALA A 94 -0.43 -7.62 -12.98
C ALA A 94 -0.71 -8.61 -11.85
N ILE A 95 -1.99 -8.85 -11.52
CA ILE A 95 -2.38 -9.78 -10.46
C ILE A 95 -1.86 -11.22 -10.67
N GLN A 96 -1.65 -11.63 -11.93
CA GLN A 96 -1.17 -12.96 -12.28
C GLN A 96 0.29 -13.21 -11.87
N SER A 97 1.15 -12.19 -11.92
CA SER A 97 2.60 -12.41 -11.74
C SER A 97 3.41 -11.21 -11.25
N ARG A 98 2.79 -10.05 -11.05
CA ARG A 98 3.44 -8.81 -10.60
C ARG A 98 2.81 -8.34 -9.29
N ARG A 99 2.93 -9.20 -8.29
CA ARG A 99 2.49 -8.97 -6.92
C ARG A 99 3.65 -8.42 -6.09
N CYS A 100 3.35 -7.45 -5.25
CA CYS A 100 4.32 -6.90 -4.30
C CYS A 100 3.67 -6.74 -2.92
N ALA A 101 4.51 -6.54 -1.92
CA ALA A 101 4.14 -6.09 -0.60
C ALA A 101 4.51 -4.61 -0.48
N VAL A 102 3.61 -3.80 0.06
CA VAL A 102 3.80 -2.36 0.29
C VAL A 102 3.91 -2.14 1.80
N PRO A 103 5.13 -1.91 2.34
CA PRO A 103 5.32 -1.61 3.75
C PRO A 103 4.73 -0.23 4.09
N ALA A 104 4.17 -0.12 5.29
CA ALA A 104 3.72 1.15 5.87
C ALA A 104 3.87 1.08 7.40
N ASP A 105 4.08 2.19 8.08
CA ASP A 105 3.99 2.26 9.55
C ASP A 105 2.52 2.38 9.99
N GLY A 106 1.69 2.98 9.14
CA GLY A 106 0.27 3.17 9.31
C GLY A 106 -0.29 4.00 8.16
N TYR A 107 -1.60 4.20 8.11
CA TYR A 107 -2.25 5.00 7.07
C TYR A 107 -3.26 5.99 7.64
N TYR A 108 -3.62 6.99 6.85
CA TYR A 108 -4.60 7.99 7.25
C TYR A 108 -5.94 7.76 6.56
N GLU A 109 -7.00 7.99 7.33
CA GLU A 109 -8.36 8.13 6.80
C GLU A 109 -9.09 9.32 7.40
N TRP A 110 -10.05 9.87 6.65
CA TRP A 110 -10.78 11.07 7.06
C TRP A 110 -12.23 10.74 7.34
N LYS A 111 -12.64 10.87 8.61
CA LYS A 111 -14.05 10.83 8.99
C LYS A 111 -14.73 12.12 8.56
N GLN A 112 -15.85 12.00 7.86
CA GLN A 112 -16.68 13.15 7.53
C GLN A 112 -17.35 13.70 8.80
N GLY A 113 -17.12 14.99 9.08
CA GLY A 113 -17.76 15.71 10.18
C GLY A 113 -18.97 16.51 9.70
N ALA A 114 -19.47 17.40 10.57
CA ALA A 114 -20.55 18.32 10.20
C ALA A 114 -20.11 19.25 9.04
N GLY A 115 -20.97 19.40 8.03
CA GLY A 115 -20.72 20.24 6.86
C GLY A 115 -19.55 19.75 6.00
N LYS A 116 -18.56 20.64 5.75
CA LYS A 116 -17.37 20.34 4.94
C LYS A 116 -16.14 19.93 5.77
N THR A 117 -16.31 19.77 7.08
CA THR A 117 -15.18 19.42 7.96
C THR A 117 -14.84 17.95 7.84
N LYS A 118 -13.55 17.63 7.91
CA LYS A 118 -13.03 16.26 7.97
C LYS A 118 -12.05 16.15 9.13
N GLN A 119 -12.19 15.08 9.91
CA GLN A 119 -11.26 14.73 10.98
C GLN A 119 -10.35 13.61 10.47
N PRO A 120 -9.02 13.82 10.35
CA PRO A 120 -8.10 12.74 10.04
C PRO A 120 -7.90 11.82 11.24
N TYR A 121 -7.71 10.54 10.93
CA TYR A 121 -7.34 9.49 11.86
C TYR A 121 -6.12 8.77 11.31
N TYR A 122 -5.20 8.40 12.20
CA TYR A 122 -4.08 7.53 11.92
C TYR A 122 -4.43 6.10 12.35
N VAL A 123 -4.38 5.18 11.40
CA VAL A 123 -4.65 3.75 11.59
C VAL A 123 -3.33 2.99 11.53
N HIS A 124 -3.03 2.23 12.58
CA HIS A 124 -1.73 1.56 12.73
C HIS A 124 -1.80 0.33 13.65
N PRO A 125 -0.79 -0.56 13.65
CA PRO A 125 -0.75 -1.73 14.54
C PRO A 125 -0.68 -1.32 16.01
N GLY A 126 -1.40 -2.05 16.87
CA GLY A 126 -1.42 -1.76 18.31
C GLY A 126 -0.17 -2.22 19.05
N ASN A 127 0.63 -3.09 18.45
CA ASN A 127 1.87 -3.67 18.96
C ASN A 127 3.13 -2.88 18.54
N GLY A 128 2.98 -1.82 17.73
CA GLY A 128 4.11 -1.02 17.21
C GLY A 128 4.89 -1.66 16.06
N SER A 129 4.42 -2.79 15.50
CA SER A 129 4.98 -3.34 14.26
C SER A 129 4.60 -2.48 13.06
N GLY A 130 5.24 -2.71 11.91
CA GLY A 130 4.78 -2.16 10.64
C GLY A 130 3.54 -2.89 10.11
N LEU A 131 2.83 -2.23 9.21
CA LEU A 131 1.86 -2.82 8.29
C LEU A 131 2.56 -3.26 7.01
N VAL A 132 1.95 -4.26 6.37
CA VAL A 132 2.35 -4.75 5.05
C VAL A 132 1.08 -4.96 4.24
N PHE A 133 0.90 -4.19 3.17
CA PHE A 133 -0.27 -4.30 2.31
C PHE A 133 0.00 -5.13 1.06
N ALA A 134 -0.97 -5.92 0.63
CA ALA A 134 -0.95 -6.54 -0.67
C ALA A 134 -0.98 -5.45 -1.74
N GLY A 135 -0.07 -5.54 -2.72
CA GLY A 135 0.01 -4.60 -3.82
C GLY A 135 0.30 -5.29 -5.15
N LEU A 136 0.16 -4.51 -6.21
CA LEU A 136 0.54 -4.88 -7.58
C LEU A 136 1.57 -3.89 -8.08
N TYR A 137 2.48 -4.35 -8.92
CA TYR A 137 3.41 -3.46 -9.61
C TYR A 137 3.33 -3.62 -11.13
N GLU A 138 3.77 -2.58 -11.83
CA GLU A 138 3.96 -2.60 -13.28
C GLU A 138 5.25 -1.86 -13.65
N TRP A 139 5.98 -2.45 -14.60
CA TRP A 139 7.03 -1.77 -15.33
C TRP A 139 6.39 -1.13 -16.56
N TRP A 140 6.34 0.20 -16.57
CA TRP A 140 5.88 0.97 -17.72
C TRP A 140 7.08 1.49 -18.51
N LYS A 141 7.04 1.29 -19.83
CA LYS A 141 8.05 1.77 -20.76
C LYS A 141 7.56 3.09 -21.35
N ASP A 142 8.26 4.18 -21.09
CA ASP A 142 7.90 5.49 -21.62
C ASP A 142 8.05 5.50 -23.15
N PRO A 143 6.95 5.65 -23.93
CA PRO A 143 7.01 5.65 -25.38
C PRO A 143 7.65 6.91 -25.96
N SER A 144 7.85 7.97 -25.15
CA SER A 144 8.52 9.20 -25.56
C SER A 144 10.05 9.12 -25.44
N VAL A 145 10.57 8.16 -24.67
CA VAL A 145 12.01 7.95 -24.48
C VAL A 145 12.53 6.93 -25.52
N PRO A 146 13.58 7.24 -26.29
CA PRO A 146 14.15 6.29 -27.26
C PRO A 146 14.54 4.94 -26.66
N ALA A 147 14.45 3.88 -27.45
CA ALA A 147 14.78 2.52 -27.01
C ALA A 147 16.24 2.42 -26.52
N GLY A 148 16.43 1.97 -25.28
CA GLY A 148 17.76 1.76 -24.69
C GLY A 148 18.34 2.98 -23.95
N GLU A 149 17.64 4.12 -23.93
CA GLU A 149 18.08 5.29 -23.17
C GLU A 149 17.76 5.15 -21.67
N PRO A 150 18.61 5.71 -20.78
CA PRO A 150 18.32 5.78 -19.34
C PRO A 150 16.99 6.49 -19.04
N GLY A 151 16.28 6.04 -18.01
CA GLY A 151 15.00 6.62 -17.61
C GLY A 151 13.80 6.19 -18.46
N GLN A 152 14.00 5.27 -19.42
CA GLN A 152 12.91 4.71 -20.22
C GLN A 152 11.89 3.88 -19.41
N TRP A 153 12.28 3.36 -18.26
CA TRP A 153 11.42 2.50 -17.45
C TRP A 153 10.99 3.19 -16.17
N MET A 154 9.70 3.07 -15.86
CA MET A 154 9.12 3.50 -14.60
C MET A 154 8.49 2.30 -13.89
N LEU A 155 8.91 2.06 -12.66
CA LEU A 155 8.22 1.14 -11.77
C LEU A 155 7.09 1.89 -11.05
N SER A 156 5.91 1.29 -11.02
CA SER A 156 4.74 1.87 -10.36
C SER A 156 3.97 0.80 -9.59
N THR A 157 3.24 1.21 -8.55
CA THR A 157 2.53 0.29 -7.65
C THR A 157 1.10 0.74 -7.34
N SER A 158 0.24 -0.22 -6.99
CA SER A 158 -1.12 -0.03 -6.49
C SER A 158 -1.34 -0.87 -5.23
N ILE A 159 -2.03 -0.32 -4.23
CA ILE A 159 -2.39 -1.05 -3.02
C ILE A 159 -3.74 -1.72 -3.23
N LEU A 160 -3.85 -3.01 -2.89
CA LEU A 160 -5.13 -3.70 -2.90
C LEU A 160 -6.01 -3.21 -1.75
N THR A 161 -7.30 -3.09 -2.03
CA THR A 161 -8.33 -2.73 -1.03
C THR A 161 -9.46 -3.72 -1.08
N THR A 162 -10.19 -3.87 0.02
CA THR A 162 -11.47 -4.58 0.08
C THR A 162 -12.48 -3.78 0.91
N ASP A 163 -13.74 -4.22 0.91
CA ASP A 163 -14.76 -3.64 1.77
C ASP A 163 -14.38 -3.79 3.24
N THR A 164 -14.57 -2.74 4.02
CA THR A 164 -14.33 -2.81 5.46
C THR A 164 -15.20 -3.92 6.05
N PRO A 165 -14.61 -4.92 6.73
CA PRO A 165 -15.39 -6.01 7.30
C PRO A 165 -16.50 -5.50 8.22
N PRO A 166 -17.69 -6.14 8.23
CA PRO A 166 -18.80 -5.66 9.02
C PRO A 166 -18.44 -5.62 10.51
N ALA A 167 -18.75 -4.50 11.14
CA ALA A 167 -18.54 -4.31 12.57
C ALA A 167 -19.44 -5.26 13.36
N GLY A 168 -18.85 -6.08 14.23
CA GLY A 168 -19.62 -6.80 15.26
C GLY A 168 -20.18 -5.87 16.34
N SER A 169 -19.53 -4.72 16.55
CA SER A 169 -19.93 -3.61 17.43
C SER A 169 -19.12 -2.35 17.11
N GLU A 170 -19.67 -1.16 17.37
CA GLU A 170 -19.02 0.14 17.14
C GLU A 170 -17.71 0.31 17.95
N SER A 171 -17.60 -0.31 19.12
CA SER A 171 -16.41 -0.20 19.98
C SER A 171 -15.21 -1.01 19.50
N THR A 172 -15.43 -1.93 18.55
CA THR A 172 -14.36 -2.73 17.96
C THR A 172 -13.53 -1.92 16.97
N VAL A 173 -12.33 -2.40 16.66
CA VAL A 173 -11.49 -1.82 15.59
C VAL A 173 -12.25 -1.72 14.26
N PHE A 174 -13.00 -2.75 13.88
CA PHE A 174 -13.82 -2.73 12.66
C PHE A 174 -15.00 -1.76 12.76
N GLY A 175 -15.59 -1.58 13.94
CA GLY A 175 -16.56 -0.50 14.20
C GLY A 175 -16.00 0.87 13.88
N LYS A 176 -14.78 1.16 14.37
CA LYS A 176 -14.07 2.41 14.07
C LYS A 176 -13.73 2.53 12.59
N LEU A 177 -13.17 1.48 11.97
CA LEU A 177 -12.80 1.49 10.55
C LEU A 177 -14.01 1.70 9.63
N THR A 178 -15.13 1.02 9.87
CA THR A 178 -16.37 1.19 9.10
C THR A 178 -16.90 2.62 9.22
N ALA A 179 -16.75 3.25 10.39
CA ALA A 179 -17.14 4.64 10.59
C ALA A 179 -16.20 5.65 9.90
N LEU A 180 -14.97 5.25 9.55
CA LEU A 180 -14.03 6.08 8.77
C LEU A 180 -14.26 5.93 7.27
N HIS A 181 -14.38 4.71 6.77
CA HIS A 181 -14.54 4.43 5.34
C HIS A 181 -15.15 3.05 5.09
N ASP A 182 -15.82 2.90 3.93
CA ASP A 182 -16.34 1.61 3.44
C ASP A 182 -15.25 0.66 2.91
N ARG A 183 -13.98 1.09 2.91
CA ARG A 183 -12.86 0.35 2.34
C ARG A 183 -11.64 0.41 3.25
N VAL A 184 -10.91 -0.69 3.32
CA VAL A 184 -9.60 -0.79 3.97
C VAL A 184 -8.55 -1.27 2.96
N PRO A 185 -7.28 -0.83 3.08
CA PRO A 185 -6.18 -1.51 2.40
C PRO A 185 -6.12 -2.97 2.89
N LEU A 186 -5.66 -3.88 2.04
CA LEU A 186 -5.59 -5.31 2.35
C LEU A 186 -4.26 -5.65 3.06
N PRO A 187 -4.24 -5.85 4.39
CA PRO A 187 -3.03 -6.20 5.09
C PRO A 187 -2.70 -7.69 4.95
N MET A 188 -1.44 -8.03 5.16
CA MET A 188 -0.95 -9.40 5.17
C MET A 188 -0.15 -9.66 6.43
N ASP A 189 -0.29 -10.85 7.01
CA ASP A 189 0.71 -11.38 7.92
C ASP A 189 1.89 -11.97 7.13
N LYS A 190 2.89 -12.49 7.86
CA LYS A 190 4.11 -13.05 7.26
C LYS A 190 3.82 -14.24 6.33
N ALA A 191 2.91 -15.14 6.72
CA ALA A 191 2.60 -16.34 5.95
C ALA A 191 1.82 -15.99 4.66
N THR A 192 0.83 -15.10 4.78
CA THR A 192 0.05 -14.59 3.66
C THR A 192 0.94 -13.82 2.68
N MET A 193 1.86 -12.98 3.19
CA MET A 193 2.83 -12.27 2.37
C MET A 193 3.74 -13.24 1.59
N GLN A 194 4.25 -14.30 2.24
CA GLN A 194 5.10 -15.28 1.56
C GLN A 194 4.38 -15.96 0.40
N ALA A 195 3.14 -16.41 0.60
CA ALA A 195 2.34 -16.98 -0.48
C ALA A 195 1.97 -15.96 -1.56
N TRP A 196 1.69 -14.71 -1.16
CA TRP A 196 1.36 -13.62 -2.08
C TRP A 196 2.52 -13.25 -3.00
N LEU A 197 3.76 -13.24 -2.48
CA LEU A 197 4.93 -12.86 -3.25
C LEU A 197 5.44 -13.97 -4.18
N ASP A 198 5.18 -15.25 -3.85
CA ASP A 198 5.74 -16.38 -4.59
C ASP A 198 5.39 -16.31 -6.10
N PRO A 199 6.38 -16.14 -6.99
CA PRO A 199 6.17 -16.03 -8.43
C PRO A 199 5.77 -17.36 -9.09
N GLN A 200 5.91 -18.49 -8.39
CA GLN A 200 5.55 -19.82 -8.89
C GLN A 200 4.08 -20.16 -8.66
N VAL A 201 3.37 -19.39 -7.82
CA VAL A 201 1.95 -19.59 -7.57
C VAL A 201 1.13 -18.98 -8.72
N ASP A 202 0.51 -19.86 -9.50
CA ASP A 202 -0.40 -19.55 -10.61
C ASP A 202 -1.89 -19.72 -10.21
N ASP A 203 -2.26 -19.13 -9.08
CA ASP A 203 -3.64 -19.06 -8.60
C ASP A 203 -3.96 -17.66 -8.07
N ALA A 204 -4.05 -16.70 -8.99
CA ALA A 204 -4.35 -15.32 -8.66
C ALA A 204 -5.67 -15.15 -7.90
N ALA A 205 -6.68 -15.97 -8.18
CA ALA A 205 -7.98 -15.89 -7.50
C ALA A 205 -7.89 -16.38 -6.06
N GLY A 206 -7.29 -17.55 -5.83
CA GLY A 206 -7.06 -18.09 -4.49
C GLY A 206 -6.18 -17.20 -3.64
N LEU A 207 -5.14 -16.58 -4.21
CA LEU A 207 -4.31 -15.60 -3.52
C LEU A 207 -5.10 -14.37 -3.07
N VAL A 208 -5.95 -13.82 -3.93
CA VAL A 208 -6.81 -12.68 -3.57
C VAL A 208 -7.78 -13.06 -2.45
N ASP A 209 -8.41 -14.23 -2.54
CA ASP A 209 -9.35 -14.68 -1.52
C ASP A 209 -8.68 -14.99 -0.18
N MET A 210 -7.46 -15.54 -0.20
CA MET A 210 -6.63 -15.75 1.00
C MET A 210 -6.34 -14.42 1.70
N VAL A 211 -5.83 -13.42 0.98
CA VAL A 211 -5.53 -12.09 1.56
C VAL A 211 -6.80 -11.44 2.11
N ARG A 212 -7.92 -11.51 1.38
CA ARG A 212 -9.21 -10.94 1.83
C ARG A 212 -9.75 -11.62 3.08
N SER A 213 -9.57 -12.94 3.20
CA SER A 213 -10.05 -13.71 4.34
C SER A 213 -9.26 -13.39 5.62
N GLY A 214 -7.96 -13.09 5.50
CA GLY A 214 -7.08 -12.76 6.63
C GLY A 214 -7.27 -11.36 7.24
N VAL A 215 -7.99 -10.44 6.56
CA VAL A 215 -8.12 -9.03 6.99
C VAL A 215 -8.57 -8.90 8.45
N LYS A 216 -9.54 -9.71 8.87
CA LYS A 216 -10.09 -9.62 10.23
C LYS A 216 -9.05 -9.95 11.30
N ASP A 217 -8.25 -10.97 11.03
CA ASP A 217 -7.26 -11.46 11.97
C ASP A 217 -6.06 -10.52 12.03
N VAL A 218 -5.55 -10.08 10.87
CA VAL A 218 -4.39 -9.19 10.75
C VAL A 218 -4.69 -7.79 11.30
N ALA A 219 -5.93 -7.30 11.16
CA ALA A 219 -6.33 -5.98 11.65
C ALA A 219 -6.95 -5.98 13.06
N SER A 220 -6.97 -7.14 13.75
CA SER A 220 -7.66 -7.31 15.03
C SER A 220 -7.10 -6.45 16.17
N ASP A 221 -5.82 -6.10 16.13
CA ASP A 221 -5.11 -5.33 17.14
C ASP A 221 -4.84 -3.87 16.75
N TRP A 222 -5.34 -3.42 15.59
CA TRP A 222 -5.07 -2.06 15.12
C TRP A 222 -5.69 -1.00 16.02
N ARG A 223 -5.01 0.14 16.07
CA ARG A 223 -5.45 1.37 16.71
C ARG A 223 -5.90 2.38 15.65
N VAL A 224 -6.77 3.28 16.10
CA VAL A 224 -7.40 4.30 15.27
C VAL A 224 -7.46 5.56 16.10
N ASP A 225 -6.47 6.42 15.92
CA ASP A 225 -6.24 7.59 16.75
C ASP A 225 -6.53 8.86 15.94
N SER A 226 -7.26 9.81 16.53
CA SER A 226 -7.48 11.12 15.88
C SER A 226 -6.18 11.90 15.85
N VAL A 227 -5.85 12.52 14.71
CA VAL A 227 -4.64 13.35 14.56
C VAL A 227 -4.95 14.77 14.10
N GLY A 228 -3.93 15.63 14.08
CA GLY A 228 -4.06 17.02 13.63
C GLY A 228 -4.47 17.14 12.16
N LYS A 229 -5.15 18.23 11.79
CA LYS A 229 -5.61 18.49 10.41
C LYS A 229 -4.47 18.75 9.42
N ASP A 230 -3.28 19.06 9.92
CA ASP A 230 -2.10 19.42 9.14
C ASP A 230 -1.65 18.33 8.18
N VAL A 231 -1.98 17.06 8.46
CA VAL A 231 -1.73 15.94 7.54
C VAL A 231 -2.42 16.10 6.18
N GLY A 232 -3.52 16.87 6.12
CA GLY A 232 -4.22 17.16 4.87
C GLY A 232 -3.42 18.01 3.87
N ASN A 233 -2.38 18.72 4.34
CA ASN A 233 -1.46 19.44 3.48
C ASN A 233 -0.22 18.59 3.22
N VAL A 234 -0.05 18.15 1.96
CA VAL A 234 1.01 17.22 1.53
C VAL A 234 2.43 17.75 1.74
N ARG A 235 2.59 19.07 1.95
CA ARG A 235 3.89 19.70 2.23
C ARG A 235 4.37 19.48 3.66
N ASN A 236 3.47 19.13 4.58
CA ASN A 236 3.82 18.81 5.95
C ASN A 236 4.31 17.35 5.98
N ASN A 237 5.48 17.10 6.55
CA ASN A 237 6.08 15.77 6.56
C ASN A 237 6.94 15.53 7.81
N GLY A 238 6.34 15.67 9.00
CA GLY A 238 7.03 15.50 10.27
C GLY A 238 6.35 14.48 11.20
N PRO A 239 7.09 13.97 12.19
CA PRO A 239 6.59 12.97 13.15
C PRO A 239 5.44 13.47 14.04
N GLU A 240 5.20 14.78 14.09
CA GLU A 240 4.05 15.38 14.74
C GLU A 240 2.71 14.98 14.09
N LEU A 241 2.71 14.58 12.81
CA LEU A 241 1.49 14.25 12.06
C LEU A 241 0.78 12.98 12.53
N ILE A 242 1.50 12.09 13.21
CA ILE A 242 0.96 10.86 13.80
C ILE A 242 0.63 10.99 15.28
N GLN A 243 0.90 12.16 15.89
CA GLN A 243 0.63 12.35 17.31
C GLN A 243 -0.88 12.48 17.54
N PRO A 244 -1.45 11.68 18.46
CA PRO A 244 -2.86 11.78 18.78
C PRO A 244 -3.22 13.19 19.28
N VAL A 245 -4.33 13.71 18.80
CA VAL A 245 -4.98 14.90 19.37
C VAL A 245 -6.12 14.45 20.25
N GLU A 246 -6.23 15.02 21.45
CA GLU A 246 -7.40 14.82 22.30
C GLU A 246 -8.63 15.31 21.55
N ALA A 247 -9.63 14.42 21.42
CA ALA A 247 -10.97 14.86 21.08
C ALA A 247 -11.48 15.70 22.24
N LEU A 248 -11.43 17.03 22.11
CA LEU A 248 -12.20 17.92 22.97
C LEU A 248 -13.67 17.59 22.71
N PHE A 249 -14.24 16.74 23.57
CA PHE A 249 -15.67 16.45 23.62
C PHE A 249 -16.44 17.65 24.14
#